data_AF-A0A7G2CPD1-F1
#
_entry.id   AF-A0A7G2CPD1-F1
#
_cell.length_a   1.000
_cell.length_b   1.000
_cell.length_c   1.000
_cell.angle_alpha   90.00
_cell.angle_beta   90.00
_cell.angle_gamma   90.00
#
_symmetry.space_group_name_H-M   'P 1'
#
loop_
_entity.id
_entity.type
_entity.pdbx_description
1 polymer ?
#
loop_
_entity_poly.entity_id
_entity_poly.type
_entity_poly.pdbx_seq_one_letter_code
_entity_poly.pdbx_strand_id
1 'polypeptide(L)'
;MMASNGYPHRLGSCVLMDTPLVTKEMIDNAAAREEVAAAEKNVNVPAAEMEFAKSSLTESLEGTLPCPAKEDLTVYEKNIFDPKYIFERGGLVRRDDRYLSVQQVGNIFHPLQLILPSKDAVCDAGVHKDFLRIRRPAVIKSASSHEALFGAAASSEVADVIRAWLNRFEPDVVLKRRYEQAAKEMSQLMGGSQTVASPAGQTTKTEGKKKKEKKKQ
;
A
#
# COMPACT_ATOMS: atom_id res chain seq x y z
N MET A 1 25.80 -1.12 -7.04
CA MET A 1 25.70 -2.41 -6.32
C MET A 1 24.23 -2.65 -6.01
N MET A 2 23.70 -3.85 -6.25
CA MET A 2 22.31 -4.21 -5.95
C MET A 2 22.13 -4.40 -4.44
N ALA A 3 21.86 -3.32 -3.70
CA ALA A 3 21.49 -3.43 -2.30
C ALA A 3 20.11 -4.12 -2.16
N SER A 4 20.14 -5.34 -1.59
CA SER A 4 19.02 -6.06 -0.94
C SER A 4 18.08 -7.02 -1.71
N ASN A 5 18.52 -7.69 -2.78
CA ASN A 5 17.87 -8.96 -3.19
C ASN A 5 18.27 -10.17 -2.31
N GLY A 6 19.17 -9.99 -1.34
CA GLY A 6 19.74 -11.10 -0.57
C GLY A 6 18.83 -11.68 0.52
N TYR A 7 17.91 -10.89 1.08
CA TYR A 7 17.17 -11.26 2.28
C TYR A 7 15.62 -11.24 2.18
N PRO A 8 14.99 -11.42 1.00
CA PRO A 8 13.52 -11.41 0.91
C PRO A 8 12.86 -12.57 1.65
N HIS A 9 13.60 -13.65 1.88
CA HIS A 9 13.13 -14.85 2.59
C HIS A 9 12.96 -14.65 4.10
N ARG A 10 13.46 -13.55 4.66
CA ARG A 10 13.39 -13.26 6.10
C ARG A 10 12.15 -12.48 6.50
N LEU A 11 11.56 -11.74 5.56
CA LEU A 11 10.39 -10.92 5.79
C LEU A 11 9.19 -11.61 5.14
N GLY A 12 8.21 -12.03 5.94
CA GLY A 12 6.97 -12.64 5.43
C GLY A 12 5.92 -11.60 5.05
N SER A 13 5.74 -10.59 5.91
CA SER A 13 4.89 -9.41 5.66
C SER A 13 5.43 -8.23 6.46
N CYS A 14 5.02 -7.01 6.11
CA CYS A 14 5.43 -5.80 6.82
C CYS A 14 4.22 -4.91 7.09
N VAL A 15 4.21 -4.28 8.27
CA VAL A 15 3.19 -3.31 8.67
C VAL A 15 3.90 -1.98 8.90
N LEU A 16 3.45 -0.94 8.20
CA LEU A 16 3.96 0.42 8.31
C LEU A 16 2.96 1.23 9.14
N MET A 17 3.44 1.89 10.20
CA MET A 17 2.64 2.82 10.99
C MET A 17 2.97 4.24 10.55
N ASP A 18 2.14 4.78 9.66
CA ASP A 18 2.20 6.16 9.16
C ASP A 18 3.63 6.62 8.78
N THR A 19 4.40 5.69 8.22
CA THR A 19 5.79 5.89 7.80
C THR A 19 5.86 5.84 6.28
N PRO A 20 6.19 6.96 5.60
CA PRO A 20 6.31 6.96 4.15
C PRO A 20 7.60 6.28 3.70
N LEU A 21 7.52 5.44 2.67
CA LEU A 21 8.68 4.85 1.98
C LEU A 21 9.09 5.66 0.73
N VAL A 22 8.12 6.35 0.13
CA VAL A 22 8.25 7.19 -1.07
C VAL A 22 7.29 8.37 -0.99
N THR A 23 7.60 9.46 -1.71
CA THR A 23 6.66 10.56 -1.96
C THR A 23 6.29 10.61 -3.43
N LYS A 24 5.23 11.35 -3.76
CA LYS A 24 4.83 11.59 -5.15
C LYS A 24 5.96 12.25 -5.95
N GLU A 25 6.58 13.29 -5.38
CA GLU A 25 7.71 13.99 -5.99
C GLU A 25 8.85 13.02 -6.32
N MET A 26 9.17 12.09 -5.42
CA MET A 26 10.21 11.09 -5.67
C MET A 26 9.89 10.16 -6.84
N ILE A 27 8.62 9.80 -7.01
CA ILE A 27 8.18 8.93 -8.11
C ILE A 27 8.23 9.70 -9.44
N ASP A 28 7.65 10.90 -9.46
CA ASP A 28 7.53 11.72 -10.66
C ASP A 28 8.92 12.14 -11.17
N ASN A 29 9.81 12.56 -10.28
CA ASN A 29 11.16 12.98 -10.64
C ASN A 29 12.12 11.81 -10.91
N ALA A 30 11.89 10.62 -10.33
CA ALA A 30 12.62 9.42 -10.77
C ALA A 30 12.28 9.06 -12.22
N ALA A 31 10.98 9.07 -12.58
CA ALA A 31 10.54 8.84 -13.94
C ALA A 31 11.10 9.90 -14.92
N ALA A 32 11.02 11.18 -14.56
CA ALA A 32 11.56 12.26 -15.38
C ALA A 32 13.09 12.17 -15.58
N ARG A 33 13.85 11.75 -14.56
CA ARG A 33 15.31 11.50 -14.72
C ARG A 33 15.59 10.33 -15.67
N GLU A 34 14.80 9.27 -15.63
CA GLU A 34 14.92 8.16 -16.57
C GLU A 34 14.62 8.59 -18.00
N GLU A 35 13.58 9.40 -18.20
CA GLU A 35 13.23 9.97 -19.50
C GLU A 35 14.34 10.88 -20.03
N VAL A 36 14.88 11.78 -19.21
CA VAL A 36 16.01 12.64 -19.58
C VAL A 36 17.25 11.82 -19.91
N ALA A 37 17.57 10.80 -19.12
CA ALA A 37 18.73 9.92 -19.40
C ALA A 37 18.55 9.10 -20.68
N ALA A 38 17.32 8.70 -21.03
CA ALA A 38 17.01 8.04 -22.29
C ALA A 38 17.11 9.01 -23.47
N ALA A 39 16.60 10.23 -23.30
CA ALA A 39 16.60 11.28 -24.31
C ALA A 39 18.01 11.82 -24.58
N GLU A 40 18.89 11.90 -23.59
CA GLU A 40 20.32 12.24 -23.78
C GLU A 40 21.05 11.28 -24.72
N LYS A 41 20.62 10.00 -24.78
CA LYS A 41 21.21 9.00 -25.68
C LYS A 41 20.58 9.02 -27.07
N ASN A 42 19.46 9.72 -27.25
CA ASN A 42 18.71 9.74 -28.49
C ASN A 42 19.04 11.01 -29.29
N VAL A 43 19.70 10.83 -30.44
CA VAL A 43 20.11 11.93 -31.33
C VAL A 43 18.91 12.71 -31.89
N ASN A 44 17.71 12.14 -31.87
CA ASN A 44 16.52 12.74 -32.46
C ASN A 44 15.78 13.73 -31.55
N VAL A 45 16.17 13.85 -30.27
CA VAL A 45 15.49 14.76 -29.34
C VAL A 45 16.04 16.18 -29.49
N PRO A 46 15.20 17.20 -29.74
CA PRO A 46 15.66 18.58 -29.87
C PRO A 46 16.37 19.10 -28.60
N ALA A 47 17.44 19.86 -28.79
CA ALA A 47 18.23 20.40 -27.68
C ALA A 47 17.41 21.30 -26.74
N ALA A 48 16.47 22.09 -27.28
CA ALA A 48 15.62 22.98 -26.48
C ALA A 48 14.67 22.20 -25.53
N GLU A 49 14.13 21.07 -25.99
CA GLU A 49 13.28 20.20 -25.16
C GLU A 49 14.12 19.53 -24.05
N MET A 50 15.35 19.12 -24.37
CA MET A 50 16.29 18.58 -23.40
C MET A 50 16.70 19.59 -22.33
N GLU A 51 16.97 20.84 -22.71
CA GLU A 51 17.31 21.90 -21.76
C GLU A 51 16.14 22.23 -20.84
N PHE A 52 14.92 22.31 -21.38
CA PHE A 52 13.71 22.53 -20.59
C PHE A 52 13.44 21.39 -19.60
N ALA A 53 13.59 20.14 -20.02
CA ALA A 53 13.41 18.99 -19.13
C ALA A 53 14.46 18.98 -18.00
N LYS A 54 15.71 19.32 -18.32
CA LYS A 54 16.78 19.46 -17.31
C LYS A 54 16.50 20.60 -16.35
N SER A 55 16.10 21.78 -16.84
CA SER A 55 15.82 22.93 -15.98
C SER A 55 14.64 22.64 -15.03
N SER A 56 13.57 22.02 -15.54
CA SER A 56 12.40 21.64 -14.75
C SER A 56 12.78 20.70 -13.58
N LEU A 57 13.64 19.70 -13.83
CA LEU A 57 14.15 18.80 -12.79
C LEU A 57 15.01 19.54 -11.75
N THR A 58 15.84 20.49 -12.17
CA THR A 58 16.70 21.25 -11.25
C THR A 58 15.93 22.26 -10.41
N GLU A 59 14.84 22.81 -10.93
CA GLU A 59 13.97 23.75 -10.21
C GLU A 59 13.11 23.06 -9.15
N SER A 60 12.81 21.77 -9.34
CA SER A 60 11.88 21.01 -8.51
C SER A 60 12.52 19.78 -7.86
N LEU A 61 13.75 19.92 -7.32
CA LEU A 61 14.43 18.81 -6.65
C LEU A 61 13.62 18.28 -5.46
N GLU A 62 13.54 16.96 -5.34
CA GLU A 62 12.77 16.29 -4.29
C GLU A 62 13.32 16.63 -2.90
N GLY A 63 12.41 16.86 -1.95
CA GLY A 63 12.75 16.99 -0.54
C GLY A 63 13.08 15.65 0.14
N THR A 64 13.43 15.75 1.42
CA THR A 64 13.56 14.58 2.29
C THR A 64 12.20 13.93 2.54
N LEU A 65 12.17 12.61 2.80
CA LEU A 65 10.93 11.95 3.22
C LEU A 65 10.37 12.61 4.50
N PRO A 66 9.04 12.78 4.62
CA PRO A 66 8.42 13.24 5.84
C PRO A 66 8.78 12.30 7.00
N CYS A 67 9.36 12.87 8.08
CA CYS A 67 9.83 12.09 9.21
C CYS A 67 8.77 12.09 10.34
N PRO A 68 8.20 10.94 10.71
CA PRO A 68 7.18 10.87 11.75
C PRO A 68 7.74 11.04 13.17
N ALA A 69 9.05 10.86 13.37
CA ALA A 69 9.75 10.99 14.65
C ALA A 69 10.76 12.14 14.60
N LYS A 70 10.75 13.03 15.60
CA LYS A 70 11.63 14.22 15.61
C LYS A 70 13.09 13.85 15.83
N GLU A 71 13.32 12.75 16.54
CA GLU A 71 14.64 12.22 16.89
C GLU A 71 15.40 11.75 15.64
N ASP A 72 14.68 11.24 14.65
CA ASP A 72 15.25 10.70 13.41
C ASP A 72 15.46 11.77 12.33
N LEU A 73 14.91 12.98 12.52
CA LEU A 73 14.97 14.07 11.54
C LEU A 73 16.41 14.44 11.17
N THR A 74 17.32 14.43 12.14
CA THR A 74 18.75 14.69 11.88
C THR A 74 19.37 13.59 11.02
N VAL A 75 18.97 12.33 11.22
CA VAL A 75 19.44 11.18 10.43
C VAL A 75 18.90 11.28 9.01
N TYR A 76 17.63 11.67 8.85
CA TYR A 76 17.02 11.88 7.54
C TYR A 76 17.74 12.99 6.78
N GLU A 77 17.90 14.17 7.36
CA GLU A 77 18.44 15.34 6.65
C GLU A 77 19.95 15.27 6.41
N LYS A 78 20.73 14.77 7.38
CA LYS A 78 22.20 14.85 7.33
C LYS A 78 22.88 13.56 6.88
N ASN A 79 22.18 12.43 6.93
CA ASN A 79 22.77 11.12 6.60
C ASN A 79 22.10 10.49 5.38
N ILE A 80 20.80 10.18 5.49
CA ILE A 80 20.08 9.40 4.46
C ILE A 80 19.80 10.28 3.25
N PHE A 81 19.19 11.45 3.46
CA PHE A 81 18.69 12.36 2.44
C PHE A 81 19.47 13.66 2.32
N ASP A 82 20.77 13.65 2.64
CA ASP A 82 21.63 14.82 2.43
C ASP A 82 21.75 15.14 0.93
N PRO A 83 21.26 16.31 0.47
CA PRO A 83 21.29 16.68 -0.95
C PRO A 83 22.68 16.63 -1.57
N LYS A 84 23.75 16.85 -0.78
CA LYS A 84 25.14 16.83 -1.26
C LYS A 84 25.61 15.43 -1.65
N TYR A 85 25.00 14.39 -1.09
CA TYR A 85 25.36 13.00 -1.36
C TYR A 85 24.36 12.31 -2.28
N ILE A 86 23.08 12.68 -2.22
CA ILE A 86 22.04 12.09 -3.07
C ILE A 86 22.15 12.62 -4.50
N PHE A 87 22.37 13.91 -4.69
CA PHE A 87 22.27 14.53 -6.01
C PHE A 87 23.65 14.81 -6.61
N GLU A 88 23.86 14.32 -7.83
CA GLU A 88 25.03 14.61 -8.64
C GLU A 88 24.64 15.33 -9.94
N ARG A 89 25.64 15.97 -10.58
CA ARG A 89 25.48 16.69 -11.84
C ARG A 89 24.31 17.69 -11.80
N GLY A 90 24.21 18.45 -10.70
CA GLY A 90 23.15 19.44 -10.50
C GLY A 90 21.76 18.85 -10.25
N GLY A 91 21.63 17.57 -9.91
CA GLY A 91 20.34 16.93 -9.62
C GLY A 91 19.79 16.01 -10.71
N LEU A 92 20.48 15.90 -11.84
CA LEU A 92 20.11 15.01 -12.94
C LEU A 92 20.39 13.54 -12.63
N VAL A 93 21.38 13.25 -11.79
CA VAL A 93 21.69 11.90 -11.34
C VAL A 93 21.41 11.81 -9.84
N ARG A 94 20.52 10.89 -9.46
CA ARG A 94 20.19 10.58 -8.08
C ARG A 94 20.90 9.29 -7.66
N ARG A 95 21.64 9.33 -6.54
CA ARG A 95 22.31 8.18 -5.94
C ARG A 95 21.59 7.76 -4.66
N ASP A 96 20.94 6.61 -4.72
CA ASP A 96 20.21 6.04 -3.58
C ASP A 96 21.02 4.97 -2.81
N ASP A 97 22.35 5.02 -2.84
CA ASP A 97 23.22 4.01 -2.21
C ASP A 97 23.04 3.88 -0.68
N ARG A 98 22.58 4.96 -0.02
CA ARG A 98 22.32 5.01 1.44
C ARG A 98 20.90 4.58 1.83
N TYR A 99 20.01 4.41 0.86
CA TYR A 99 18.62 4.02 1.05
C TYR A 99 18.24 2.98 -0.03
N LEU A 100 16.99 2.97 -0.47
CA LEU A 100 16.48 2.19 -1.59
C LEU A 100 16.13 3.12 -2.74
N SER A 101 16.39 2.68 -3.96
CA SER A 101 15.90 3.41 -5.13
C SER A 101 14.38 3.29 -5.26
N VAL A 102 13.75 4.26 -5.91
CA VAL A 102 12.30 4.25 -6.18
C VAL A 102 11.88 2.96 -6.90
N GLN A 103 12.67 2.51 -7.88
CA GLN A 103 12.45 1.24 -8.56
C GLN A 103 12.50 0.04 -7.61
N GLN A 104 13.46 0.00 -6.67
CA GLN A 104 13.56 -1.09 -5.70
C GLN A 104 12.34 -1.12 -4.77
N VAL A 105 11.88 0.05 -4.32
CA VAL A 105 10.66 0.17 -3.51
C VAL A 105 9.43 -0.33 -4.29
N GLY A 106 9.30 0.06 -5.57
CA GLY A 106 8.23 -0.40 -6.46
C GLY A 106 8.26 -1.91 -6.76
N ASN A 107 9.42 -2.56 -6.57
CA ASN A 107 9.60 -3.99 -6.74
C ASN A 107 9.36 -4.82 -5.46
N ILE A 108 8.92 -4.19 -4.37
CA ILE A 108 8.51 -4.92 -3.17
C ILE A 108 7.13 -5.54 -3.41
N PHE A 109 7.06 -6.88 -3.42
CA PHE A 109 5.83 -7.66 -3.56
C PHE A 109 5.38 -8.33 -2.27
N HIS A 110 6.14 -8.17 -1.18
CA HIS A 110 5.75 -8.63 0.14
C HIS A 110 4.42 -7.99 0.55
N PRO A 111 3.52 -8.73 1.21
CA PRO A 111 2.30 -8.16 1.75
C PRO A 111 2.61 -7.01 2.70
N LEU A 112 2.10 -5.83 2.36
CA LEU A 112 2.26 -4.59 3.11
C LEU A 112 0.91 -4.11 3.63
N GLN A 113 0.87 -3.72 4.91
CA GLN A 113 -0.26 -3.03 5.52
C GLN A 113 0.18 -1.66 5.98
N LEU A 114 -0.47 -0.61 5.49
CA LEU A 114 -0.27 0.75 5.99
C LEU A 114 -1.35 1.07 7.02
N ILE A 115 -0.95 1.57 8.18
CA ILE A 115 -1.83 2.07 9.25
C ILE A 115 -1.65 3.59 9.33
N LEU A 116 -2.75 4.33 9.31
CA LEU A 116 -2.77 5.79 9.27
C LEU A 116 -3.69 6.36 10.35
N PRO A 117 -3.40 7.54 10.90
CA PRO A 117 -4.38 8.29 11.69
C PRO A 117 -5.50 8.83 10.78
N SER A 118 -6.59 9.28 11.39
CA SER A 118 -7.78 9.74 10.68
C SER A 118 -7.67 11.12 10.02
N LYS A 119 -6.68 11.94 10.42
CA LYS A 119 -6.54 13.33 9.95
C LYS A 119 -5.11 13.62 9.48
N ASP A 120 -4.24 13.95 10.41
CA ASP A 120 -2.90 14.49 10.16
C ASP A 120 -1.90 13.35 9.95
N ALA A 121 -2.15 12.56 8.92
CA ALA A 121 -1.25 11.48 8.50
C ALA A 121 0.01 12.07 7.84
N VAL A 122 1.16 11.55 8.25
CA VAL A 122 2.46 11.90 7.66
C VAL A 122 2.61 11.25 6.29
N CYS A 123 2.08 10.03 6.14
CA CYS A 123 2.17 9.25 4.92
C CYS A 123 0.99 9.52 3.98
N ASP A 124 1.28 9.85 2.71
CA ASP A 124 0.24 9.93 1.67
C ASP A 124 -0.28 8.53 1.33
N ALA A 125 -1.52 8.27 1.75
CA ALA A 125 -2.20 7.01 1.54
C ALA A 125 -2.40 6.67 0.06
N GLY A 126 -2.69 7.67 -0.78
CA GLY A 126 -2.96 7.49 -2.20
C GLY A 126 -1.71 7.03 -2.93
N VAL A 127 -0.60 7.73 -2.70
CA VAL A 127 0.71 7.39 -3.27
C VAL A 127 1.12 5.96 -2.91
N HIS A 128 1.06 5.59 -1.62
CA HIS A 128 1.49 4.26 -1.19
C HIS A 128 0.53 3.16 -1.65
N LYS A 129 -0.77 3.44 -1.68
CA LYS A 129 -1.77 2.50 -2.19
C LYS A 129 -1.49 2.15 -3.64
N ASP A 130 -1.28 3.16 -4.48
CA ASP A 130 -1.11 2.96 -5.92
C ASP A 130 0.29 2.43 -6.25
N PHE A 131 1.33 2.97 -5.63
CA PHE A 131 2.72 2.61 -5.90
C PHE A 131 3.11 1.24 -5.33
N LEU A 132 2.75 0.95 -4.06
CA LEU A 132 3.08 -0.33 -3.39
C LEU A 132 1.97 -1.39 -3.54
N ARG A 133 0.89 -1.07 -4.28
CA ARG A 133 -0.26 -1.97 -4.50
C ARG A 133 -0.94 -2.38 -3.18
N ILE A 134 -0.93 -1.50 -2.18
CA ILE A 134 -1.60 -1.76 -0.90
C ILE A 134 -3.10 -1.76 -1.13
N ARG A 135 -3.76 -2.90 -0.90
CA ARG A 135 -5.20 -3.05 -1.22
C ARG A 135 -6.07 -2.01 -0.51
N ARG A 136 -5.87 -1.85 0.80
CA ARG A 136 -6.59 -0.87 1.65
C ARG A 136 -5.72 -0.47 2.85
N PRO A 137 -5.25 0.78 2.93
CA PRO A 137 -4.71 1.33 4.16
C PRO A 137 -5.75 1.24 5.29
N ALA A 138 -5.30 0.93 6.50
CA ALA A 138 -6.14 0.87 7.69
C ALA A 138 -6.09 2.24 8.38
N VAL A 139 -7.26 2.87 8.53
CA VAL A 139 -7.37 4.18 9.19
C VAL A 139 -7.87 3.99 10.61
N ILE A 140 -7.10 4.48 11.57
CA ILE A 140 -7.42 4.44 13.00
C ILE A 140 -8.22 5.69 13.32
N LYS A 141 -9.50 5.50 13.67
CA LYS A 141 -10.46 6.59 13.85
C LYS A 141 -10.22 7.34 15.14
N SER A 142 -9.75 6.66 16.17
CA SER A 142 -9.44 7.27 17.46
C SER A 142 -8.12 8.05 17.50
N ALA A 143 -7.28 7.95 16.47
CA ALA A 143 -6.04 8.71 16.35
C ALA A 143 -6.21 9.87 15.35
N SER A 144 -5.86 11.10 15.76
CA SER A 144 -5.85 12.27 14.88
C SER A 144 -4.50 12.51 14.20
N SER A 145 -3.39 12.06 14.80
CA SER A 145 -2.02 12.24 14.32
C SER A 145 -1.18 10.98 14.52
N HIS A 146 0.04 10.96 13.98
CA HIS A 146 1.00 9.85 14.14
C HIS A 146 1.21 9.47 15.61
N GLU A 147 1.54 10.44 16.47
CA GLU A 147 1.80 10.22 17.91
C GLU A 147 0.59 9.59 18.61
N ALA A 148 -0.63 9.96 18.20
CA ALA A 148 -1.86 9.42 18.78
C ALA A 148 -2.08 7.93 18.49
N LEU A 149 -1.43 7.35 17.46
CA LEU A 149 -1.48 5.91 17.18
C LEU A 149 -0.92 5.07 18.32
N PHE A 150 0.03 5.61 19.08
CA PHE A 150 0.66 4.94 20.23
C PHE A 150 -0.05 5.25 21.56
N GLY A 151 -1.10 6.07 21.53
CA GLY A 151 -1.89 6.43 22.69
C GLY A 151 -2.87 5.31 23.11
N ALA A 152 -3.26 5.32 24.38
CA ALA A 152 -4.20 4.34 24.93
C ALA A 152 -5.54 4.30 24.17
N ALA A 153 -6.03 5.44 23.70
CA ALA A 153 -7.28 5.56 22.95
C ALA A 153 -7.27 4.84 21.58
N ALA A 154 -6.10 4.73 20.95
CA ALA A 154 -5.91 4.07 19.66
C ALA A 154 -5.46 2.61 19.78
N SER A 155 -4.90 2.23 20.93
CA SER A 155 -4.25 0.93 21.13
C SER A 155 -5.12 -0.28 20.79
N SER A 156 -6.42 -0.26 21.13
CA SER A 156 -7.34 -1.36 20.83
C SER A 156 -7.64 -1.49 19.33
N GLU A 157 -7.95 -0.37 18.64
CA GLU A 157 -8.16 -0.36 17.18
C GLU A 157 -6.89 -0.82 16.45
N VAL A 158 -5.72 -0.31 16.83
CA VAL A 158 -4.43 -0.70 16.24
C VAL A 158 -4.16 -2.18 16.46
N ALA A 159 -4.34 -2.69 17.69
CA ALA A 159 -4.15 -4.10 18.01
C ALA A 159 -5.11 -5.01 17.22
N ASP A 160 -6.36 -4.59 17.02
CA ASP A 160 -7.33 -5.35 16.23
C ASP A 160 -6.95 -5.40 14.75
N VAL A 161 -6.46 -4.29 14.18
CA VAL A 161 -5.92 -4.25 12.81
C VAL A 161 -4.71 -5.18 12.67
N ILE A 162 -3.75 -5.11 13.61
CA ILE A 162 -2.56 -5.96 13.60
C ILE A 162 -2.95 -7.44 13.76
N ARG A 163 -3.83 -7.77 14.71
CA ARG A 163 -4.32 -9.14 14.94
C ARG A 163 -5.00 -9.68 13.69
N ALA A 164 -5.89 -8.89 13.08
CA ALA A 164 -6.56 -9.28 11.84
C ALA A 164 -5.56 -9.50 10.68
N TRP A 165 -4.49 -8.71 10.61
CA TRP A 165 -3.43 -8.88 9.62
C TRP A 165 -2.65 -10.18 9.84
N LEU A 166 -2.15 -10.43 11.06
CA LEU A 166 -1.37 -11.62 11.40
C LEU A 166 -2.17 -12.92 11.18
N ASN A 167 -3.43 -12.93 11.61
CA ASN A 167 -4.34 -14.07 11.46
C ASN A 167 -4.61 -14.48 10.00
N ARG A 168 -4.23 -13.65 9.00
CA ARG A 168 -4.32 -14.02 7.59
C ARG A 168 -3.19 -14.92 7.11
N PHE A 169 -2.06 -14.90 7.80
CA PHE A 169 -0.85 -15.62 7.44
C PHE A 169 -0.58 -16.78 8.40
N GLU A 170 -1.16 -16.77 9.60
CA GLU A 170 -1.03 -17.86 10.58
C GLU A 170 -1.75 -19.14 10.12
N PRO A 171 -1.04 -20.26 9.90
CA PRO A 171 -1.62 -21.47 9.31
C PRO A 171 -2.76 -22.05 10.16
N ASP A 172 -2.62 -22.05 11.48
CA ASP A 172 -3.63 -22.60 12.39
C ASP A 172 -4.97 -21.86 12.27
N VAL A 173 -4.91 -20.53 12.21
CA VAL A 173 -6.11 -19.68 12.08
C VAL A 173 -6.73 -19.84 10.70
N VAL A 174 -5.90 -19.89 9.65
CA VAL A 174 -6.37 -20.05 8.27
C VAL A 174 -7.03 -21.41 8.07
N LEU A 175 -6.42 -22.50 8.54
CA LEU A 175 -6.93 -23.85 8.41
C LEU A 175 -8.24 -24.03 9.19
N LYS A 176 -8.29 -23.56 10.44
CA LYS A 176 -9.52 -23.57 11.25
C LYS A 176 -10.65 -22.82 10.54
N ARG A 177 -10.40 -21.61 10.05
CA ARG A 177 -11.43 -20.81 9.35
C ARG A 177 -11.92 -21.50 8.08
N ARG A 178 -11.03 -22.09 7.28
CA ARG A 178 -11.39 -22.82 6.05
C ARG A 178 -12.19 -24.08 6.36
N TYR A 179 -11.81 -24.79 7.41
CA TYR A 179 -12.55 -25.96 7.89
C TYR A 179 -13.97 -25.58 8.34
N GLU A 180 -14.11 -24.54 9.17
CA GLU A 180 -15.43 -24.05 9.61
C GLU A 180 -16.30 -23.59 8.45
N GLN A 181 -15.71 -22.96 7.43
CA GLN A 181 -16.43 -22.57 6.22
C GLN A 181 -16.92 -23.80 5.44
N ALA A 182 -16.05 -24.79 5.22
CA ALA A 182 -16.42 -26.02 4.54
C ALA A 182 -17.52 -26.79 5.30
N ALA A 183 -17.44 -26.85 6.63
CA ALA A 183 -18.46 -27.47 7.47
C ALA A 183 -19.82 -26.75 7.34
N LYS A 184 -19.83 -25.40 7.29
CA LYS A 184 -21.04 -24.61 7.05
C LYS A 184 -21.63 -24.84 5.66
N GLU A 185 -20.80 -24.89 4.62
CA GLU A 185 -21.22 -25.18 3.24
C GLU A 185 -21.80 -26.60 3.13
N MET A 186 -21.16 -27.59 3.75
CA MET A 186 -21.71 -28.95 3.84
C MET A 186 -23.05 -28.98 4.57
N SER A 187 -23.20 -28.26 5.69
CA SER A 187 -24.48 -28.17 6.39
C SER A 187 -25.58 -27.55 5.52
N GLN A 188 -25.25 -26.54 4.70
CA GLN A 188 -26.19 -25.94 3.75
C GLN A 188 -26.57 -26.92 2.63
N LEU A 189 -25.59 -27.66 2.09
CA LEU A 189 -25.83 -28.68 1.07
C LEU A 189 -26.69 -29.83 1.62
N MET A 190 -26.45 -30.28 2.84
CA MET A 190 -27.24 -31.33 3.49
C MET A 190 -28.68 -30.86 3.80
N GLY A 191 -28.85 -29.61 4.22
CA GLY A 191 -30.18 -29.00 4.38
C GLY A 191 -30.92 -28.78 3.07
N GLY A 192 -30.20 -28.48 1.98
CA GLY A 192 -30.74 -28.37 0.62
C GLY A 192 -30.98 -29.73 -0.06
N SER A 193 -30.29 -30.79 0.37
CA SER A 193 -30.45 -32.14 -0.17
C SER A 193 -31.68 -32.86 0.39
N GLN A 194 -32.35 -32.33 1.41
CA GLN A 194 -33.58 -32.91 1.99
C GLN A 194 -34.89 -32.43 1.34
N THR A 195 -34.84 -31.62 0.26
CA THR A 195 -36.06 -31.16 -0.46
C THR A 195 -36.22 -31.74 -1.87
N VAL A 196 -35.65 -32.92 -2.15
CA VAL A 196 -36.01 -33.71 -3.35
C VAL A 196 -36.39 -35.14 -2.97
N ALA A 197 -37.51 -35.25 -2.26
CA ALA A 197 -38.32 -36.46 -2.24
C ALA A 197 -39.79 -36.05 -2.17
N SER A 198 -40.31 -35.44 -3.26
CA SER A 198 -41.75 -35.44 -3.49
C SER A 198 -42.11 -36.75 -4.19
N PRO A 199 -42.99 -37.60 -3.62
CA PRO A 199 -43.59 -38.68 -4.37
C PRO A 199 -44.53 -38.09 -5.43
N ALA A 200 -44.63 -38.80 -6.55
CA ALA A 200 -45.45 -38.43 -7.70
C ALA A 200 -46.90 -38.09 -7.32
N GLY A 201 -47.43 -37.03 -7.94
CA GLY A 201 -48.86 -36.82 -8.12
C GLY A 201 -49.45 -35.57 -7.44
N GLN A 202 -49.51 -34.46 -8.16
CA GLN A 202 -50.75 -33.72 -8.49
C GLN A 202 -50.44 -32.30 -8.98
N THR A 203 -51.01 -31.99 -10.14
CA THR A 203 -51.13 -30.67 -10.77
C THR A 203 -51.68 -29.60 -9.83
N THR A 204 -51.03 -28.44 -9.73
CA THR A 204 -51.59 -27.13 -10.14
C THR A 204 -50.65 -25.94 -9.84
N LYS A 205 -50.56 -25.05 -10.84
CA LYS A 205 -50.32 -23.59 -10.81
C LYS A 205 -49.00 -23.03 -10.28
N THR A 206 -48.18 -22.64 -11.24
CA THR A 206 -47.25 -21.50 -11.24
C THR A 206 -47.80 -20.26 -10.53
N GLU A 207 -47.06 -19.71 -9.56
CA GLU A 207 -47.09 -18.28 -9.24
C GLU A 207 -45.78 -17.83 -8.56
N GLY A 208 -45.02 -17.00 -9.26
CA GLY A 208 -43.79 -16.38 -8.78
C GLY A 208 -44.06 -15.30 -7.75
N LYS A 209 -43.26 -15.25 -6.69
CA LYS A 209 -43.43 -14.29 -5.58
C LYS A 209 -42.45 -13.10 -5.68
N LYS A 210 -42.99 -12.05 -6.32
CA LYS A 210 -42.97 -10.61 -6.01
C LYS A 210 -41.72 -9.95 -5.37
N LYS A 211 -41.13 -9.09 -6.21
CA LYS A 211 -40.27 -7.93 -5.93
C LYS A 211 -41.00 -6.94 -4.97
N LYS A 212 -40.31 -6.49 -3.93
CA LYS A 212 -40.79 -5.49 -2.94
C LYS A 212 -40.69 -4.08 -3.54
N GLU A 213 -41.81 -3.39 -3.70
CA GLU A 213 -41.87 -1.98 -4.11
C GLU A 213 -41.88 -1.05 -2.89
N LYS A 214 -41.15 0.07 -2.99
CA LYS A 214 -41.01 1.12 -1.96
C LYS A 214 -42.33 1.88 -1.77
N LYS A 215 -42.79 2.03 -0.53
CA LYS A 215 -43.83 3.01 -0.15
C LYS A 215 -43.23 4.43 -0.15
N LYS A 216 -43.85 5.33 -0.91
CA LYS A 216 -43.83 6.77 -0.67
C LYS A 216 -45.00 7.10 0.28
N GLN A 217 -44.67 7.74 1.40
CA GLN A 217 -45.47 8.76 2.07
C GLN A 217 -44.49 9.79 2.61
#